data_AF-A0A832B1L6-F1
#
_entry.id   AF-A0A832B1L6-F1
#
_cell.length_a   1.000
_cell.length_b   1.000
_cell.length_c   1.000
_cell.angle_alpha   90.00
_cell.angle_beta   90.00
_cell.angle_gamma   90.00
#
_symmetry.space_group_name_H-M   'P 1'
#
loop_
_entity.id
_entity.type
_entity.pdbx_description
1 polymer ?
#
loop_
_entity_poly.entity_id
_entity_poly.type
_entity_poly.pdbx_seq_one_letter_code
_entity_poly.pdbx_strand_id
1 'polypeptide(L)'
;MAESESGAVGHDDAAGVGSESIAAVTERQVDDLEQVIQTFLAGAGTGVISVSRVVNPLLHVWSVARDVDAAAPVESLLTVLVGRSLTTSDELNETMQEVRAALASSRPLARV
;
A
#
# COMPACT_ATOMS: atom_id res chain seq x y z
N MET A 1 28.68 -12.99 -65.12
CA MET A 1 27.32 -12.69 -64.64
C MET A 1 27.40 -12.67 -63.13
N ALA A 2 27.14 -11.51 -62.54
CA ALA A 2 27.09 -11.29 -61.11
C ALA A 2 25.82 -11.93 -60.54
N GLU A 3 25.85 -12.34 -59.27
CA GLU A 3 25.09 -11.68 -58.19
C GLU A 3 25.43 -12.32 -56.83
N SER A 4 25.74 -11.43 -55.90
CA SER A 4 25.94 -11.63 -54.47
C SER A 4 24.60 -11.75 -53.75
N GLU A 5 24.63 -12.21 -52.49
CA GLU A 5 23.89 -11.73 -51.30
C GLU A 5 23.56 -12.91 -50.36
N SER A 6 24.20 -12.97 -49.19
CA SER A 6 23.73 -12.39 -47.91
C SER A 6 22.72 -13.34 -47.25
N GLY A 7 23.04 -14.08 -46.18
CA GLY A 7 23.50 -13.54 -44.90
C GLY A 7 22.30 -13.05 -44.08
N ALA A 8 21.53 -13.96 -43.46
CA ALA A 8 20.50 -13.58 -42.49
C ALA A 8 20.45 -14.58 -41.33
N VAL A 9 21.18 -14.21 -40.28
CA VAL A 9 21.02 -14.69 -38.90
C VAL A 9 19.82 -13.94 -38.32
N GLY A 10 18.71 -14.62 -38.06
CA GLY A 10 17.65 -14.14 -37.15
C GLY A 10 17.85 -14.83 -35.81
N HIS A 11 18.53 -14.23 -34.83
CA HIS A 11 18.01 -13.27 -33.84
C HIS A 11 16.84 -13.82 -33.01
N ASP A 12 17.19 -14.20 -31.79
CA ASP A 12 16.38 -14.17 -30.57
C ASP A 12 15.33 -13.05 -30.57
N ASP A 13 14.10 -13.42 -30.20
CA ASP A 13 13.25 -12.56 -29.36
C ASP A 13 12.13 -13.42 -28.73
N ALA A 14 12.52 -14.24 -27.76
CA ALA A 14 11.59 -14.83 -26.80
C ALA A 14 11.41 -13.85 -25.63
N ALA A 15 10.75 -12.73 -25.88
CA ALA A 15 10.43 -11.73 -24.85
C ALA A 15 8.94 -11.33 -24.90
N GLY A 16 8.07 -12.31 -24.70
CA GLY A 16 6.68 -12.07 -24.32
C GLY A 16 6.58 -12.01 -22.81
N VAL A 17 7.11 -10.95 -22.21
CA VAL A 17 6.98 -10.63 -20.78
C VAL A 17 5.50 -10.68 -20.42
N GLY A 18 5.15 -11.53 -19.46
CA GLY A 18 3.81 -11.60 -18.90
C GLY A 18 3.40 -10.19 -18.48
N SER A 19 2.32 -9.70 -19.07
CA SER A 19 1.70 -8.45 -18.69
C SER A 19 1.16 -8.61 -17.27
N GLU A 20 2.01 -8.33 -16.29
CA GLU A 20 1.60 -8.14 -14.91
C GLU A 20 0.60 -6.98 -14.96
N SER A 21 -0.69 -7.30 -14.93
CA SER A 21 -1.74 -6.31 -14.73
C SER A 21 -1.45 -5.63 -13.40
N ILE A 22 -0.77 -4.51 -13.45
CA ILE A 22 -0.76 -3.50 -12.38
C ILE A 22 -2.22 -3.07 -12.28
N ALA A 23 -3.00 -3.78 -11.47
CA ALA A 23 -4.39 -3.45 -11.24
C ALA A 23 -4.42 -2.02 -10.72
N ALA A 24 -4.90 -1.10 -11.56
CA ALA A 24 -5.00 0.30 -11.17
C ALA A 24 -5.83 0.37 -9.89
N VAL A 25 -5.27 0.98 -8.84
CA VAL A 25 -5.99 1.22 -7.58
C VAL A 25 -7.30 1.93 -7.92
N THR A 26 -8.42 1.30 -7.55
CA THR A 26 -9.75 1.82 -7.84
C THR A 26 -10.15 2.87 -6.81
N GLU A 27 -11.01 3.82 -7.20
CA GLU A 27 -11.57 4.81 -6.27
C GLU A 27 -12.30 4.14 -5.10
N ARG A 28 -12.97 3.01 -5.37
CA ARG A 28 -13.62 2.21 -4.33
C ARG A 28 -12.64 1.72 -3.26
N GLN A 29 -11.46 1.23 -3.65
CA GLN A 29 -10.47 0.76 -2.68
C GLN A 29 -9.91 1.91 -1.82
N VAL A 30 -9.80 3.11 -2.40
CA VAL A 30 -9.42 4.33 -1.67
C VAL A 30 -10.49 4.71 -0.66
N ASP A 31 -11.76 4.71 -1.08
CA ASP A 31 -12.90 5.03 -0.20
C ASP A 31 -13.02 4.00 0.94
N ASP A 32 -12.86 2.71 0.63
CA ASP A 32 -12.87 1.63 1.60
C ASP A 32 -11.75 1.83 2.65
N LEU A 33 -10.53 2.19 2.23
CA LEU A 33 -9.43 2.49 3.15
C LEU A 33 -9.73 3.70 4.04
N GLU A 34 -10.22 4.80 3.47
CA GLU A 34 -10.54 6.00 4.26
C GLU A 34 -11.65 5.71 5.27
N GLN A 35 -12.69 4.96 4.89
CA GLN A 35 -13.75 4.56 5.81
C GLN A 35 -13.21 3.70 6.97
N VAL A 36 -12.31 2.76 6.69
CA VAL A 36 -11.68 1.91 7.71
C VAL A 36 -10.82 2.74 8.66
N ILE A 37 -10.04 3.69 8.14
CA ILE A 37 -9.24 4.62 8.97
C ILE A 37 -10.14 5.45 9.89
N GLN A 38 -11.22 6.03 9.37
CA GLN A 38 -12.15 6.84 10.16
C GLN A 38 -12.83 6.01 11.27
N THR A 39 -13.26 4.80 10.93
CA THR A 39 -13.87 3.86 11.88
C THR A 39 -12.88 3.48 12.99
N PHE A 40 -11.62 3.22 12.62
CA PHE A 40 -10.56 2.92 13.56
C PHE A 40 -10.31 4.08 14.55
N LEU A 41 -10.12 5.29 14.03
CA LEU A 41 -9.83 6.47 14.87
C LEU A 41 -10.99 6.83 15.80
N ALA A 42 -12.24 6.69 15.33
CA ALA A 42 -13.42 6.88 16.17
C ALA A 42 -13.51 5.85 17.32
N GLY A 43 -12.99 4.63 17.11
CA GLY A 43 -13.02 3.55 18.10
C GLY A 43 -11.79 3.47 19.02
N ALA A 44 -10.66 4.08 18.66
CA ALA A 44 -9.39 3.93 19.38
C ALA A 44 -9.38 4.58 20.78
N GLY A 45 -10.24 5.58 21.01
CA GLY A 45 -10.25 6.36 22.26
C GLY A 45 -9.17 7.45 22.28
N THR A 46 -9.03 8.16 23.41
CA THR A 46 -8.09 9.28 23.56
C THR A 46 -7.03 8.99 24.64
N GLY A 47 -5.85 9.61 24.51
CA GLY A 47 -4.77 9.50 25.49
C GLY A 47 -3.99 8.19 25.36
N VAL A 48 -3.72 7.52 26.49
CA VAL A 48 -2.94 6.27 26.54
C VAL A 48 -3.85 5.07 26.32
N ILE A 49 -3.50 4.22 25.35
CA ILE A 49 -4.32 3.10 24.88
C ILE A 49 -3.55 1.79 25.03
N SER A 50 -4.20 0.75 25.52
CA SER A 50 -3.64 -0.60 25.57
C SER A 50 -3.48 -1.18 24.17
N VAL A 51 -2.28 -1.66 23.83
CA VAL A 51 -1.97 -2.26 22.52
C VAL A 51 -2.93 -3.40 22.18
N SER A 52 -3.30 -4.23 23.15
CA SER A 52 -4.26 -5.33 22.97
C SER A 52 -5.63 -4.90 22.44
N ARG A 53 -6.03 -3.63 22.62
CA ARG A 53 -7.30 -3.10 22.10
C ARG A 53 -7.22 -2.67 20.64
N VAL A 54 -6.02 -2.35 20.16
CA VAL A 54 -5.82 -1.73 18.84
C VAL A 54 -5.12 -2.63 17.84
N VAL A 55 -4.45 -3.72 18.25
CA VAL A 55 -3.75 -4.63 17.33
C VAL A 55 -4.69 -5.22 16.27
N ASN A 56 -5.84 -5.79 16.67
CA ASN A 56 -6.76 -6.36 15.70
C ASN A 56 -7.36 -5.31 14.74
N PRO A 57 -7.82 -4.14 15.23
CA PRO A 57 -8.20 -3.04 14.34
C PRO A 57 -7.08 -2.57 13.41
N LEU A 58 -5.84 -2.45 13.90
CA LEU A 58 -4.69 -2.05 13.07
C LEU A 58 -4.35 -3.09 12.00
N LEU A 59 -4.47 -4.39 12.30
CA LEU A 59 -4.31 -5.45 11.31
C LEU A 59 -5.39 -5.38 10.21
N HIS A 60 -6.60 -4.97 10.56
CA HIS A 60 -7.64 -4.72 9.57
C HIS A 60 -7.29 -3.53 8.67
N VAL A 61 -6.85 -2.41 9.24
CA VAL A 61 -6.36 -1.25 8.47
C VAL A 61 -5.20 -1.66 7.55
N TRP A 62 -4.22 -2.40 8.07
CA TRP A 62 -3.07 -2.89 7.32
C TRP A 62 -3.50 -3.74 6.11
N SER A 63 -4.45 -4.66 6.30
CA SER A 63 -4.94 -5.52 5.22
C SER A 63 -5.51 -4.73 4.07
N VAL A 64 -6.31 -3.68 4.35
CA VAL A 64 -6.93 -2.83 3.32
C VAL A 64 -5.89 -1.90 2.69
N ALA A 65 -5.00 -1.33 3.50
CA ALA A 65 -3.93 -0.46 3.02
C ALA A 65 -2.93 -1.19 2.10
N ARG A 66 -2.77 -2.51 2.28
CA ARG A 66 -1.89 -3.33 1.45
C ARG A 66 -2.38 -3.43 0.01
N ASP A 67 -3.70 -3.46 -0.19
CA ASP A 67 -4.31 -3.58 -1.51
C ASP A 67 -4.16 -2.31 -2.36
N VAL A 68 -3.68 -1.21 -1.76
CA VAL A 68 -3.44 0.10 -2.40
C VAL A 68 -2.02 0.63 -2.19
N ASP A 69 -1.09 -0.25 -1.81
CA ASP A 69 0.33 0.06 -1.59
C ASP A 69 0.59 1.21 -0.58
N ALA A 70 -0.21 1.24 0.50
CA ALA A 70 -0.13 2.26 1.56
C ALA A 70 0.07 1.65 2.97
N ALA A 71 0.40 0.36 3.06
CA ALA A 71 0.46 -0.39 4.33
C ALA A 71 1.71 -0.14 5.19
N ALA A 72 2.80 0.37 4.60
CA ALA A 72 4.09 0.45 5.26
C ALA A 72 4.08 1.21 6.60
N PRO A 73 3.37 2.34 6.77
CA PRO A 73 3.28 3.01 8.06
C PRO A 73 2.62 2.15 9.14
N VAL A 74 1.57 1.41 8.78
CA VAL A 74 0.86 0.52 9.73
C VAL A 74 1.74 -0.67 10.12
N GLU A 75 2.49 -1.22 9.18
CA GLU A 75 3.44 -2.30 9.45
C GLU A 75 4.56 -1.87 10.39
N SER A 76 5.10 -0.66 10.18
CA SER A 76 6.10 -0.05 11.07
C SER A 76 5.55 0.11 12.49
N LEU A 77 4.35 0.67 12.62
CA LEU A 77 3.68 0.83 13.92
C LEU A 77 3.47 -0.54 14.58
N LEU A 78 2.88 -1.51 13.88
CA LEU A 78 2.64 -2.85 14.42
C LEU A 78 3.93 -3.51 14.91
N THR A 79 5.03 -3.35 14.17
CA THR A 79 6.36 -3.86 14.56
C THR A 79 6.84 -3.24 15.87
N VAL A 80 6.66 -1.93 16.04
CA VAL A 80 6.99 -1.23 17.29
C VAL A 80 6.10 -1.70 18.44
N LEU A 81 4.80 -1.88 18.18
CA LEU A 81 3.83 -2.29 19.20
C LEU A 81 4.03 -3.74 19.68
N VAL A 82 4.67 -4.62 18.90
CA VAL A 82 5.06 -5.96 19.39
C VAL A 82 5.98 -5.87 20.62
N GLY A 83 6.81 -4.82 20.71
CA GLY A 83 7.70 -4.59 21.84
C GLY A 83 7.09 -3.78 23.00
N ARG A 84 5.83 -3.34 22.89
CA ARG A 84 5.20 -2.40 23.83
C ARG A 84 3.81 -2.87 24.25
N SER A 85 3.37 -2.48 25.45
CA SER A 85 2.02 -2.78 25.94
C SER A 85 1.05 -1.61 25.79
N LEU A 86 1.56 -0.40 25.52
CA LEU A 86 0.80 0.85 25.42
C LEU A 86 1.20 1.63 24.18
N THR A 87 0.25 2.42 23.66
CA THR A 87 0.40 3.41 22.59
C THR A 87 -0.42 4.65 22.95
N THR A 88 -0.42 5.68 22.12
CA THR A 88 -1.20 6.90 22.31
C THR A 88 -2.10 7.19 21.12
N SER A 89 -3.19 7.92 21.36
CA SER A 89 -4.04 8.42 20.26
C SER A 89 -3.25 9.25 19.24
N ASP A 90 -2.21 9.96 19.68
CA ASP A 90 -1.39 10.80 18.80
C ASP A 90 -0.52 9.94 17.85
N GLU A 91 0.14 8.90 18.37
CA GLU A 91 0.93 7.94 17.56
C GLU A 91 0.05 7.23 16.53
N LEU A 92 -1.18 6.86 16.93
CA LEU A 92 -2.17 6.27 16.02
C LEU A 92 -2.60 7.27 14.94
N ASN A 93 -2.89 8.51 15.31
CA ASN A 93 -3.30 9.55 14.36
C ASN A 93 -2.18 9.91 13.37
N GLU A 94 -0.94 10.04 13.84
CA GLU A 94 0.24 10.29 13.00
C GLU A 94 0.42 9.16 11.99
N THR A 95 0.35 7.91 12.45
CA THR A 95 0.45 6.74 11.55
C THR A 95 -0.66 6.76 10.49
N MET A 96 -1.90 7.07 10.85
CA MET A 96 -3.00 7.16 9.88
C MET A 96 -2.82 8.33 8.89
N GLN A 97 -2.17 9.43 9.29
CA GLN A 97 -1.81 10.51 8.37
C GLN A 97 -0.71 10.07 7.40
N GLU A 98 0.28 9.30 7.85
CA GLU A 98 1.31 8.72 6.99
C GLU A 98 0.73 7.76 5.95
N VAL A 99 -0.26 6.92 6.32
CA VAL A 99 -0.98 6.06 5.37
C VAL A 99 -1.66 6.89 4.27
N ARG A 100 -2.33 7.98 4.65
CA ARG A 100 -2.96 8.89 3.67
C ARG A 100 -1.94 9.56 2.76
N ALA A 101 -0.79 9.95 3.30
CA ALA A 101 0.30 10.53 2.53
C ALA A 101 0.93 9.52 1.54
N ALA A 102 1.10 8.27 1.98
CA ALA A 102 1.57 7.18 1.13
C ALA A 102 0.59 6.93 -0.03
N LEU A 103 -0.72 6.89 0.26
CA LEU A 103 -1.76 6.73 -0.76
C LEU A 103 -1.78 7.89 -1.78
N ALA A 104 -1.57 9.12 -1.33
CA ALA A 104 -1.47 10.27 -2.22
C ALA A 104 -0.24 10.19 -3.14
N SER A 105 0.84 9.55 -2.66
CA SER A 105 2.11 9.40 -3.38
C SER A 105 2.10 8.21 -4.35
N SER A 106 1.34 7.15 -4.06
CA SER A 106 1.23 5.95 -4.90
C SER A 106 0.29 6.16 -6.10
N ARG A 107 -0.50 7.24 -6.12
CA ARG A 107 -1.36 7.61 -7.24
C ARG A 107 -0.50 8.13 -8.41
N PRO A 108 -0.38 7.42 -9.55
CA PRO A 108 0.17 8.04 -10.74
C PRO A 108 -0.78 9.17 -11.13
N LEU A 109 -0.27 10.40 -11.19
CA LEU A 109 -0.95 11.56 -11.77
C LEU A 109 -1.20 11.29 -13.26
N ALA A 110 -2.19 10.47 -13.59
CA ALA A 110 -2.80 10.46 -14.91
C ALA A 110 -3.61 11.74 -15.05
N ARG A 111 -2.91 12.87 -15.28
CA ARG A 111 -3.52 14.07 -15.81
C ARG A 111 -3.97 13.76 -17.23
N VAL A 112 -5.28 13.57 -17.41
CA VAL A 112 -5.95 13.73 -18.70
C VAL A 112 -6.15 15.21 -18.94
#